data_AF-A0AAU0NQM0-F1
#
_entry.id   AF-A0AAU0NQM0-F1
#
_cell.length_a   1.000
_cell.length_b   1.000
_cell.length_c   1.000
_cell.angle_alpha   90.00
_cell.angle_beta   90.00
_cell.angle_gamma   90.00
#
_symmetry.space_group_name_H-M   'P 1'
#
loop_
_entity.id
_entity.type
_entity.pdbx_description
1 polymer ?
#
loop_
_entity_poly.entity_id
_entity_poly.type
_entity_poly.pdbx_seq_one_letter_code
_entity_poly.pdbx_strand_id
1 'polypeptide(L)'
;MSKFKNLISKIVIVFAMALIVGVLGSNNVKADDVYTDNLIPIIQQDGNNRLYSTLPEGRAFCSGGAINGASSEVVSVFDRKDETFSNMGLPATAGYIFKSPQKIGKYVLTAVKYSGGNCYYPGQWYFEGSNDTTTGTDGTWKIIDSRTYKFSWDGKGNRNEYIVNNETYYKAYRLRVVASAGDYGVMIQGLEMMGKIEASKTILNVEPEKAKIHLNETVSANLTIDNIKDIAAEDVRIKYDNTKLQFLGATEVDGIKLVKNDAKDGELRLILASKGVTNVVEAKKALLKLNFKGIAAGDALVDVTKGRVSDGITMEKDLTDDQCGQATITIDNEALTDVNKDGQFTLLDLAIDGRHYSEDPASLTQYNTDIVVNKAIDDDDLTKIGEYMLANPNYSPNNVK
;
A
#
# COMPACT_ATOMS: atom_id res chain seq x y z
N MET A 1 -32.72 -21.63 11.83
CA MET A 1 -31.39 -21.33 11.26
C MET A 1 -31.36 -20.13 10.30
N SER A 2 -32.33 -19.90 9.40
CA SER A 2 -32.24 -18.76 8.45
C SER A 2 -32.37 -17.37 9.11
N LYS A 3 -33.16 -17.25 10.19
CA LYS A 3 -33.30 -15.99 10.95
C LYS A 3 -32.00 -15.55 11.66
N PHE A 4 -31.11 -16.48 11.99
CA PHE A 4 -29.82 -16.18 12.65
C PHE A 4 -28.76 -15.70 11.64
N LYS A 5 -28.79 -16.22 10.39
CA LYS A 5 -27.94 -15.72 9.29
C LYS A 5 -28.28 -14.28 8.88
N ASN A 6 -29.57 -13.92 8.88
CA ASN A 6 -30.00 -12.54 8.61
C ASN A 6 -29.62 -11.55 9.72
N LEU A 7 -29.48 -12.00 10.97
CA LEU A 7 -29.04 -11.15 12.08
C LEU A 7 -27.53 -10.88 12.01
N ILE A 8 -26.73 -11.90 11.67
CA ILE A 8 -25.28 -11.76 11.51
C ILE A 8 -24.94 -10.89 10.30
N SER A 9 -25.65 -11.05 9.16
CA SER A 9 -25.45 -10.20 7.98
C SER A 9 -25.73 -8.71 8.25
N LYS A 10 -26.78 -8.41 9.03
CA LYS A 10 -27.12 -7.03 9.39
C LYS A 10 -26.13 -6.42 10.39
N ILE A 11 -25.61 -7.21 11.35
CA ILE A 11 -24.61 -6.74 12.31
C ILE A 11 -23.26 -6.48 11.62
N VAL A 12 -22.87 -7.30 10.64
CA VAL A 12 -21.64 -7.11 9.84
C VAL A 12 -21.74 -5.86 8.96
N ILE A 13 -22.90 -5.57 8.37
CA ILE A 13 -23.12 -4.36 7.56
C ILE A 13 -23.13 -3.09 8.43
N VAL A 14 -23.69 -3.14 9.64
CA VAL A 14 -23.67 -2.00 10.57
C VAL A 14 -22.25 -1.72 11.09
N PHE A 15 -21.44 -2.76 11.33
CA PHE A 15 -20.02 -2.57 11.70
C PHE A 15 -19.17 -2.04 10.54
N ALA A 16 -19.44 -2.45 9.30
CA ALA A 16 -18.76 -1.93 8.11
C ALA A 16 -19.13 -0.46 7.83
N MET A 17 -20.39 -0.05 8.02
CA MET A 17 -20.80 1.35 7.87
C MET A 17 -20.29 2.25 9.00
N ALA A 18 -20.17 1.75 10.24
CA ALA A 18 -19.59 2.54 11.35
C ALA A 18 -18.08 2.82 11.13
N LEU A 19 -17.36 1.91 10.46
CA LEU A 19 -15.96 2.10 10.07
C LEU A 19 -15.79 3.12 8.93
N ILE A 20 -16.80 3.27 8.06
CA ILE A 20 -16.77 4.23 6.95
C ILE A 20 -17.24 5.63 7.38
N VAL A 21 -18.22 5.73 8.29
CA VAL A 21 -18.73 7.03 8.78
C VAL A 21 -17.81 7.65 9.84
N GLY A 22 -17.09 6.85 10.63
CA GLY A 22 -16.11 7.35 11.60
C GLY A 22 -14.90 8.07 10.99
N VAL A 23 -14.63 7.87 9.69
CA VAL A 23 -13.49 8.47 8.98
C VAL A 23 -13.81 9.85 8.41
N LEU A 24 -15.09 10.24 8.30
CA LEU A 24 -15.50 11.50 7.67
C LEU A 24 -15.62 12.69 8.65
N GLY A 25 -15.32 12.48 9.94
CA GLY A 25 -15.51 13.50 11.00
C GLY A 25 -14.24 14.12 11.59
N SER A 26 -13.05 13.67 11.23
CA SER A 26 -11.81 14.19 11.80
C SER A 26 -10.73 14.37 10.73
N ASN A 27 -10.57 15.61 10.29
CA ASN A 27 -9.31 16.04 9.69
C ASN A 27 -8.21 15.75 10.70
N ASN A 28 -7.27 14.85 10.34
CA ASN A 28 -6.14 14.32 11.13
C ASN A 28 -6.31 12.95 11.79
N VAL A 29 -6.89 11.95 11.11
CA VAL A 29 -6.44 10.57 11.35
C VAL A 29 -5.11 10.42 10.61
N LYS A 30 -3.98 10.62 11.31
CA LYS A 30 -2.71 10.16 10.77
C LYS A 30 -2.77 8.63 10.75
N ALA A 31 -2.50 8.02 9.61
CA ALA A 31 -2.28 6.59 9.56
C ALA A 31 -1.17 6.23 10.56
N ASP A 32 -1.41 5.22 11.40
CA ASP A 32 -0.39 4.72 12.30
C ASP A 32 0.79 4.17 11.50
N ASP A 33 2.01 4.44 11.97
CA ASP A 33 3.21 3.89 11.34
C ASP A 33 3.14 2.35 11.35
N VAL A 34 3.33 1.73 10.18
CA VAL A 34 3.37 0.27 10.02
C VAL A 34 4.82 -0.20 10.05
N TYR A 35 5.07 -1.35 10.67
CA TYR A 35 6.41 -1.92 10.82
C TYR A 35 6.46 -3.36 10.31
N THR A 36 7.62 -3.78 9.84
CA THR A 36 7.86 -5.19 9.46
C THR A 36 7.78 -6.10 10.67
N ASP A 37 7.76 -7.42 10.43
CA ASP A 37 8.16 -8.37 11.46
C ASP A 37 9.62 -8.15 11.90
N ASN A 38 10.04 -8.84 12.98
CA ASN A 38 11.42 -8.81 13.45
C ASN A 38 12.40 -9.25 12.35
N LEU A 39 13.26 -8.34 11.92
CA LEU A 39 14.27 -8.54 10.88
C LEU A 39 15.49 -9.35 11.37
N ILE A 40 15.64 -9.56 12.67
CA ILE A 40 16.68 -10.43 13.22
C ILE A 40 16.19 -11.88 13.16
N PRO A 41 16.90 -12.79 12.46
CA PRO A 41 16.54 -14.20 12.43
C PRO A 41 16.70 -14.84 13.82
N ILE A 42 16.03 -15.96 14.02
CA ILE A 42 16.21 -16.76 15.25
C ILE A 42 17.65 -17.27 15.27
N ILE A 43 18.36 -16.99 16.36
CA ILE A 43 19.72 -17.50 16.60
C ILE A 43 19.62 -18.73 17.49
N GLN A 44 20.12 -19.86 16.99
CA GLN A 44 20.19 -21.10 17.73
C GLN A 44 21.63 -21.43 18.10
N GLN A 45 21.76 -22.37 19.03
CA GLN A 45 23.04 -22.89 19.44
C GLN A 45 23.07 -24.40 19.24
N ASP A 46 24.19 -24.92 18.73
CA ASP A 46 24.38 -26.37 18.56
C ASP A 46 24.86 -27.02 19.86
N GLY A 47 24.86 -28.35 19.88
CA GLY A 47 25.38 -29.14 21.00
C GLY A 47 26.88 -28.96 21.28
N ASN A 48 27.60 -28.14 20.50
CA ASN A 48 29.01 -27.78 20.70
C ASN A 48 29.19 -26.30 21.08
N ASN A 49 28.12 -25.65 21.56
CA ASN A 49 28.11 -24.26 21.96
C ASN A 49 28.32 -23.25 20.80
N ARG A 50 28.28 -23.70 19.54
CA ARG A 50 28.42 -22.82 18.37
C ARG A 50 27.08 -22.20 18.02
N LEU A 51 27.13 -20.90 17.78
CA LEU A 51 25.98 -20.10 17.40
C LEU A 51 25.76 -20.22 15.90
N TYR A 52 24.56 -20.58 15.49
CA TYR A 52 24.15 -20.56 14.09
C TYR A 52 22.78 -19.91 13.96
N SER A 53 22.65 -19.00 13.00
CA SER A 53 21.35 -18.49 12.60
C SER A 53 20.62 -19.58 11.80
N THR A 54 19.29 -19.67 11.93
CA THR A 54 18.50 -20.63 11.14
C THR A 54 18.42 -20.27 9.65
N LEU A 55 19.00 -19.13 9.24
CA LEU A 55 19.18 -18.66 7.87
C LEU A 55 20.57 -17.98 7.75
N PRO A 56 21.31 -18.09 6.63
CA PRO A 56 22.70 -17.63 6.51
C PRO A 56 22.89 -16.09 6.43
N GLU A 57 21.97 -15.29 6.95
CA GLU A 57 21.84 -13.87 6.62
C GLU A 57 22.20 -12.93 7.78
N GLY A 58 23.49 -12.58 7.91
CA GLY A 58 23.99 -11.60 8.88
C GLY A 58 24.72 -12.22 10.08
N ARG A 59 25.03 -11.42 11.10
CA ARG A 59 25.81 -11.86 12.26
C ARG A 59 25.39 -11.15 13.55
N ALA A 60 24.93 -11.92 14.53
CA ALA A 60 24.71 -11.44 15.90
C ALA A 60 26.04 -11.21 16.62
N PHE A 61 26.07 -10.21 17.50
CA PHE A 61 27.24 -9.91 18.34
C PHE A 61 26.82 -9.29 19.67
N CYS A 62 27.78 -9.24 20.59
CA CYS A 62 27.56 -8.72 21.92
C CYS A 62 28.87 -8.46 22.68
N SER A 63 28.77 -7.71 23.79
CA SER A 63 29.87 -7.44 24.74
C SER A 63 29.34 -7.36 26.17
N GLY A 64 30.24 -7.42 27.16
CA GLY A 64 29.91 -7.24 28.59
C GLY A 64 30.30 -8.42 29.48
N GLY A 65 30.61 -9.59 28.91
CA GLY A 65 30.95 -10.80 29.66
C GLY A 65 29.75 -11.37 30.43
N ALA A 66 29.69 -12.70 30.59
CA ALA A 66 28.69 -13.32 31.45
C ALA A 66 29.04 -13.09 32.93
N ILE A 67 28.05 -12.69 33.73
CA ILE A 67 28.22 -12.53 35.18
C ILE A 67 27.97 -13.88 35.88
N ASN A 68 28.75 -14.18 36.91
CA ASN A 68 28.58 -15.33 37.83
C ASN A 68 28.62 -16.74 37.19
N GLY A 69 29.43 -16.93 36.15
CA GLY A 69 29.61 -18.25 35.53
C GLY A 69 28.33 -18.80 34.87
N ALA A 70 27.31 -17.95 34.69
CA ALA A 70 26.13 -18.31 33.94
C ALA A 70 26.54 -18.62 32.50
N SER A 71 26.25 -19.84 32.05
CA SER A 71 26.42 -20.27 30.66
C SER A 71 25.41 -19.62 29.72
N SER A 72 24.67 -18.58 30.13
CA SER A 72 23.66 -17.97 29.27
C SER A 72 24.35 -17.13 28.21
N GLU A 73 24.50 -17.72 27.02
CA GLU A 73 25.19 -17.07 25.93
C GLU A 73 24.51 -15.76 25.61
N VAL A 74 25.35 -14.77 25.41
CA VAL A 74 24.97 -13.38 25.28
C VAL A 74 24.10 -13.13 24.02
N VAL A 75 23.93 -14.13 23.14
CA VAL A 75 23.01 -14.11 22.00
C VAL A 75 21.62 -14.69 22.27
N SER A 76 21.34 -15.16 23.48
CA SER A 76 19.99 -15.64 23.87
C SER A 76 18.93 -14.55 23.70
N VAL A 77 19.30 -13.26 23.70
CA VAL A 77 18.41 -12.16 23.29
C VAL A 77 17.80 -12.32 21.89
N PHE A 78 18.31 -13.22 21.05
CA PHE A 78 17.83 -13.47 19.69
C PHE A 78 17.25 -14.89 19.49
N ASP A 79 17.17 -15.73 20.53
CA ASP A 79 16.71 -17.12 20.39
C ASP A 79 15.18 -17.29 20.46
N ARG A 80 14.47 -16.23 20.90
CA ARG A 80 13.01 -16.16 21.07
C ARG A 80 12.43 -17.22 22.01
N LYS A 81 13.17 -17.65 23.02
CA LYS A 81 12.70 -18.59 24.03
C LYS A 81 12.33 -17.89 25.33
N ASP A 82 11.23 -18.33 25.94
CA ASP A 82 10.70 -17.75 27.18
C ASP A 82 11.53 -18.12 28.43
N GLU A 83 12.44 -19.09 28.30
CA GLU A 83 13.21 -19.68 29.41
C GLU A 83 14.67 -19.20 29.45
N THR A 84 15.14 -18.51 28.41
CA THR A 84 16.53 -18.04 28.27
C THR A 84 16.60 -16.52 28.37
N PHE A 85 17.76 -16.03 28.84
CA PHE A 85 18.05 -14.60 28.89
C PHE A 85 19.56 -14.35 28.96
N SER A 86 20.00 -13.23 28.40
CA SER A 86 21.40 -12.80 28.50
C SER A 86 21.61 -12.05 29.80
N ASN A 87 22.62 -12.44 30.60
CA ASN A 87 23.06 -11.73 31.79
C ASN A 87 24.45 -11.13 31.56
N MET A 88 24.53 -9.82 31.35
CA MET A 88 25.71 -9.13 30.84
C MET A 88 26.29 -8.14 31.85
N GLY A 89 27.62 -8.11 31.98
CA GLY A 89 28.35 -7.06 32.69
C GLY A 89 28.25 -5.71 31.99
N LEU A 90 28.10 -4.65 32.77
CA LEU A 90 28.01 -3.29 32.24
C LEU A 90 29.41 -2.66 32.01
N PRO A 91 29.60 -1.86 30.95
CA PRO A 91 28.65 -1.61 29.86
C PRO A 91 28.51 -2.83 28.94
N ALA A 92 27.27 -3.11 28.53
CA ALA A 92 26.93 -4.25 27.70
C ALA A 92 26.46 -3.81 26.31
N THR A 93 26.75 -4.62 25.30
CA THR A 93 26.14 -4.45 23.98
C THR A 93 25.53 -5.75 23.49
N ALA A 94 24.43 -5.63 22.74
CA ALA A 94 23.88 -6.71 21.95
C ALA A 94 23.38 -6.12 20.62
N GLY A 95 23.70 -6.76 19.51
CA GLY A 95 23.38 -6.20 18.20
C GLY A 95 23.47 -7.21 17.06
N TYR A 96 23.18 -6.72 15.87
CA TYR A 96 23.14 -7.49 14.65
C TYR A 96 23.76 -6.72 13.49
N ILE A 97 24.59 -7.41 12.70
CA ILE A 97 25.13 -6.91 11.42
C ILE A 97 24.31 -7.56 10.30
N PHE A 98 23.56 -6.74 9.57
CA PHE A 98 22.75 -7.15 8.42
C PHE A 98 23.61 -7.30 7.16
N LYS A 99 23.15 -8.14 6.24
CA LYS A 99 23.80 -8.35 4.93
C LYS A 99 23.69 -7.11 4.04
N SER A 100 22.52 -6.50 4.03
CA SER A 100 22.22 -5.22 3.37
C SER A 100 21.81 -4.18 4.41
N PRO A 101 22.15 -2.89 4.23
CA PRO A 101 21.70 -1.83 5.12
C PRO A 101 20.18 -1.83 5.30
N GLN A 102 19.74 -1.76 6.56
CA GLN A 102 18.33 -1.70 6.95
C GLN A 102 17.99 -0.32 7.49
N LYS A 103 16.73 0.08 7.42
CA LYS A 103 16.21 1.27 8.11
C LYS A 103 15.29 0.83 9.24
N ILE A 104 15.86 0.60 10.42
CA ILE A 104 15.10 0.21 11.61
C ILE A 104 14.35 1.42 12.16
N GLY A 105 13.02 1.31 12.28
CA GLY A 105 12.14 2.33 12.84
C GLY A 105 11.53 1.95 14.19
N LYS A 106 11.66 0.69 14.61
CA LYS A 106 11.21 0.20 15.90
C LYS A 106 12.13 -0.88 16.43
N TYR A 107 12.35 -0.88 17.74
CA TYR A 107 12.96 -2.01 18.44
C TYR A 107 12.12 -2.41 19.65
N VAL A 108 12.23 -3.67 20.04
CA VAL A 108 11.51 -4.23 21.19
C VAL A 108 12.52 -4.87 22.13
N LEU A 109 12.38 -4.57 23.42
CA LEU A 109 13.11 -5.24 24.49
C LEU A 109 12.17 -6.07 25.35
N THR A 110 12.46 -7.36 25.47
CA THR A 110 11.69 -8.27 26.32
C THR A 110 12.33 -8.36 27.70
N ALA A 111 11.53 -8.08 28.73
CA ALA A 111 11.90 -8.24 30.13
C ALA A 111 12.13 -9.70 30.47
N VAL A 112 13.11 -10.00 31.32
CA VAL A 112 13.22 -11.36 31.86
C VAL A 112 12.06 -11.66 32.78
N LYS A 113 11.44 -12.84 32.59
CA LYS A 113 10.46 -13.42 33.50
C LYS A 113 11.16 -13.99 34.72
N TYR A 114 11.29 -13.20 35.79
CA TYR A 114 12.04 -13.58 37.00
C TYR A 114 11.25 -13.28 38.28
N SER A 115 11.09 -14.28 39.16
CA SER A 115 10.28 -14.18 40.38
C SER A 115 11.03 -13.67 41.62
N GLY A 116 12.33 -13.36 41.52
CA GLY A 116 13.24 -13.13 42.65
C GLY A 116 13.51 -11.68 43.08
N GLY A 117 12.69 -10.71 42.69
CA GLY A 117 12.64 -9.38 43.35
C GLY A 117 13.73 -8.35 43.03
N ASN A 118 14.87 -8.71 42.42
CA ASN A 118 15.86 -7.75 41.94
C ASN A 118 15.94 -7.75 40.41
N CYS A 119 15.55 -6.64 39.81
CA CYS A 119 15.44 -6.49 38.38
C CYS A 119 16.71 -5.88 37.75
N TYR A 120 17.51 -6.70 37.10
CA TYR A 120 18.67 -6.29 36.31
C TYR A 120 18.27 -5.67 34.96
N TYR A 121 17.22 -4.84 34.88
CA TYR A 121 16.80 -4.30 33.58
C TYR A 121 17.69 -3.14 33.12
N PRO A 122 17.70 -2.83 31.81
CA PRO A 122 18.34 -1.62 31.32
C PRO A 122 17.81 -0.37 32.06
N GLY A 123 18.70 0.36 32.73
CA GLY A 123 18.41 1.64 33.39
C GLY A 123 18.75 2.83 32.49
N GLN A 124 19.82 2.71 31.71
CA GLN A 124 20.19 3.67 30.67
C GLN A 124 20.81 2.94 29.49
N TRP A 125 20.35 3.26 28.29
CA TRP A 125 20.86 2.66 27.06
C TRP A 125 20.75 3.58 25.85
N TYR A 126 21.50 3.21 24.82
CA TYR A 126 21.48 3.81 23.49
C TYR A 126 21.13 2.75 22.46
N PHE A 127 20.27 3.11 21.52
CA PHE A 127 20.11 2.35 20.28
C PHE A 127 20.95 3.04 19.21
N GLU A 128 21.87 2.30 18.60
CA GLU A 128 22.92 2.87 17.75
C GLU A 128 22.99 2.14 16.40
N GLY A 129 23.35 2.88 15.35
CA GLY A 129 23.57 2.34 14.00
C GLY A 129 24.98 2.60 13.48
N SER A 130 25.52 1.68 12.68
CA SER A 130 26.85 1.77 12.05
C SER A 130 26.83 1.24 10.61
N ASN A 131 27.67 1.82 9.76
CA ASN A 131 27.86 1.39 8.37
C ASN A 131 29.26 0.80 8.10
N ASP A 132 30.20 0.97 9.04
CA ASP A 132 31.61 0.60 8.90
C ASP A 132 32.06 -0.46 9.91
N THR A 133 31.23 -0.82 10.89
CA THR A 133 31.54 -1.93 11.81
C THR A 133 31.65 -3.26 11.06
N THR A 134 32.65 -4.05 11.43
CA THR A 134 32.84 -5.42 10.95
C THR A 134 32.63 -6.44 12.05
N THR A 135 32.89 -6.06 13.31
CA THR A 135 32.84 -6.94 14.48
C THR A 135 31.70 -6.62 15.45
N GLY A 136 31.02 -5.48 15.31
CA GLY A 136 30.00 -5.00 16.24
C GLY A 136 30.55 -4.21 17.43
N THR A 137 31.86 -4.34 17.66
CA THR A 137 32.62 -3.62 18.71
C THR A 137 33.58 -2.59 18.13
N ASP A 138 33.80 -2.60 16.82
CA ASP A 138 34.59 -1.65 16.04
C ASP A 138 33.71 -0.63 15.29
N GLY A 139 34.33 0.25 14.50
CA GLY A 139 33.64 1.21 13.63
C GLY A 139 33.07 2.42 14.35
N THR A 140 32.37 3.25 13.59
CA THR A 140 31.69 4.46 14.06
C THR A 140 30.21 4.18 14.27
N TRP A 141 29.69 4.61 15.43
CA TRP A 141 28.32 4.37 15.86
C TRP A 141 27.59 5.69 16.06
N LYS A 142 26.46 5.85 15.38
CA LYS A 142 25.56 7.01 15.55
C LYS A 142 24.42 6.62 16.49
N ILE A 143 24.19 7.45 17.51
CA ILE A 143 23.05 7.31 18.41
C ILE A 143 21.77 7.66 17.63
N ILE A 144 20.85 6.69 17.58
CA ILE A 144 19.52 6.81 16.97
C ILE A 144 18.49 7.08 18.04
N ASP A 145 18.62 6.43 19.19
CA ASP A 145 17.76 6.61 20.35
C ASP A 145 18.57 6.61 21.64
N SER A 146 18.11 7.37 22.63
CA SER A 146 18.73 7.49 23.95
C SER A 146 17.63 7.43 24.99
N ARG A 147 17.71 6.45 25.87
CA ARG A 147 16.70 6.22 26.92
C ARG A 147 17.37 6.18 28.28
N THR A 148 16.74 6.87 29.22
CA THR A 148 17.01 6.74 30.65
C THR A 148 15.68 6.36 31.28
N TYR A 149 15.65 5.20 31.93
CA TYR A 149 14.43 4.65 32.50
C TYR A 149 14.39 4.86 34.00
N LYS A 150 13.22 5.22 34.53
CA LYS A 150 13.01 5.61 35.93
C LYS A 150 12.02 4.73 36.71
N PHE A 151 11.48 3.66 36.11
CA PHE A 151 10.47 2.78 36.74
C PHE A 151 10.79 1.28 36.52
N SER A 152 10.00 0.35 37.08
CA SER A 152 10.11 -1.12 36.86
C SER A 152 9.20 -1.52 35.69
N TRP A 153 9.56 -2.29 34.66
CA TRP A 153 10.31 -3.54 34.72
C TRP A 153 9.46 -4.51 35.58
N ASP A 154 8.22 -4.86 35.20
CA ASP A 154 7.36 -5.68 36.07
C ASP A 154 7.84 -7.16 36.19
N GLY A 155 8.86 -7.53 35.41
CA GLY A 155 9.50 -8.84 35.44
C GLY A 155 8.64 -10.00 35.01
N LYS A 156 7.58 -9.73 34.22
CA LYS A 156 6.63 -10.75 33.77
C LYS A 156 6.83 -11.22 32.33
N GLY A 157 7.96 -10.88 31.69
CA GLY A 157 8.18 -11.21 30.28
C GLY A 157 7.64 -10.16 29.31
N ASN A 158 7.29 -8.95 29.78
CA ASN A 158 6.66 -7.94 28.94
C ASN A 158 7.61 -7.48 27.81
N ARG A 159 7.00 -7.30 26.63
CA ARG A 159 7.64 -6.72 25.45
C ARG A 159 7.48 -5.20 25.49
N ASN A 160 8.58 -4.47 25.61
CA ASN A 160 8.59 -3.01 25.63
C ASN A 160 8.99 -2.50 24.25
N GLU A 161 8.07 -1.80 23.58
CA GLU A 161 8.28 -1.28 22.23
C GLU A 161 8.80 0.16 22.24
N TYR A 162 9.76 0.45 21.36
CA TYR A 162 10.37 1.75 21.22
C TYR A 162 10.40 2.17 19.75
N ILE A 163 9.59 3.16 19.41
CA ILE A 163 9.58 3.79 18.09
C ILE A 163 10.73 4.81 18.02
N VAL A 164 11.48 4.78 16.91
CA VAL A 164 12.62 5.66 16.66
C VAL A 164 12.48 6.37 15.32
N ASN A 165 12.81 7.66 15.28
CA ASN A 165 12.84 8.42 14.04
C ASN A 165 14.20 8.25 13.34
N ASN A 166 14.40 7.13 12.66
CA ASN A 166 15.61 6.85 11.91
C ASN A 166 15.39 6.98 10.40
N GLU A 167 15.95 8.02 9.81
CA GLU A 167 15.86 8.25 8.36
C GLU A 167 17.01 7.61 7.57
N THR A 168 18.03 7.07 8.26
CA THR A 168 19.26 6.56 7.65
C THR A 168 19.29 5.02 7.62
N TYR A 169 19.77 4.46 6.52
CA TYR A 169 20.05 3.02 6.43
C TYR A 169 21.40 2.71 7.08
N TYR A 170 21.42 1.71 7.95
CA TYR A 170 22.64 1.20 8.59
C TYR A 170 22.85 -0.29 8.32
N LYS A 171 24.11 -0.68 8.11
CA LYS A 171 24.52 -2.08 7.97
C LYS A 171 24.42 -2.84 9.30
N ALA A 172 24.61 -2.17 10.42
CA ALA A 172 24.55 -2.80 11.74
C ALA A 172 23.82 -1.92 12.75
N TYR A 173 23.19 -2.58 13.72
CA TYR A 173 22.47 -1.96 14.81
C TYR A 173 22.84 -2.63 16.13
N ARG A 174 22.87 -1.86 17.22
CA ARG A 174 23.05 -2.41 18.57
C ARG A 174 22.27 -1.64 19.63
N LEU A 175 21.94 -2.38 20.68
CA LEU A 175 21.62 -1.85 21.98
C LEU A 175 22.91 -1.74 22.80
N ARG A 176 23.24 -0.56 23.31
CA ARG A 176 24.35 -0.33 24.24
C ARG A 176 23.80 0.10 25.59
N VAL A 177 23.83 -0.79 26.56
CA VAL A 177 23.38 -0.54 27.94
C VAL A 177 24.56 -0.04 28.76
N VAL A 178 24.40 1.13 29.37
CA VAL A 178 25.47 1.78 30.17
C VAL A 178 25.17 1.81 31.66
N ALA A 179 23.91 1.62 32.06
CA ALA A 179 23.52 1.47 33.45
C ALA A 179 22.34 0.50 33.57
N SER A 180 22.26 -0.25 34.68
CA SER A 180 21.07 -1.03 35.03
C SER A 180 20.20 -0.27 36.02
N ALA A 181 18.96 -0.73 36.21
CA ALA A 181 18.04 -0.20 37.19
C ALA A 181 18.32 -0.68 38.64
N GLY A 182 19.19 -1.67 38.87
CA GLY A 182 19.28 -2.34 40.18
C GLY A 182 20.62 -2.93 40.64
N ASP A 183 21.64 -3.08 39.78
CA ASP A 183 22.93 -3.73 40.15
C ASP A 183 24.07 -3.56 39.08
N TYR A 184 25.19 -4.27 39.20
CA TYR A 184 26.35 -4.24 38.29
C TYR A 184 26.15 -4.89 36.90
N GLY A 185 24.98 -5.49 36.64
CA GLY A 185 24.69 -6.24 35.41
C GLY A 185 23.35 -5.90 34.78
N VAL A 186 23.14 -6.37 33.56
CA VAL A 186 21.86 -6.26 32.84
C VAL A 186 21.38 -7.61 32.32
N MET A 187 20.09 -7.86 32.48
CA MET A 187 19.37 -9.02 32.00
C MET A 187 18.34 -8.60 30.95
N ILE A 188 18.42 -9.22 29.77
CA ILE A 188 17.50 -9.01 28.65
C ILE A 188 17.11 -10.38 28.10
N GLN A 189 15.82 -10.60 27.93
CA GLN A 189 15.32 -11.84 27.34
C GLN A 189 15.26 -11.77 25.82
N GLY A 190 14.95 -10.61 25.26
CA GLY A 190 14.74 -10.45 23.83
C GLY A 190 15.14 -9.08 23.32
N LEU A 191 15.76 -9.05 22.15
CA LEU A 191 15.97 -7.85 21.33
C LEU A 191 15.43 -8.12 19.92
N GLU A 192 14.45 -7.34 19.52
CA GLU A 192 13.87 -7.38 18.18
C GLU A 192 14.06 -6.05 17.48
N MET A 193 14.23 -6.07 16.16
CA MET A 193 14.35 -4.87 15.34
C MET A 193 13.43 -4.97 14.13
N MET A 194 12.61 -3.95 13.93
CA MET A 194 11.64 -3.89 12.84
C MET A 194 11.94 -2.69 11.93
N GLY A 195 11.88 -2.92 10.63
CA GLY A 195 11.91 -1.87 9.62
C GLY A 195 10.64 -1.04 9.68
N LYS A 196 10.75 0.26 9.41
CA LYS A 196 9.57 1.07 9.13
C LYS A 196 9.07 0.70 7.73
N ILE A 197 7.82 0.28 7.60
CA ILE A 197 7.17 0.12 6.31
C ILE A 197 6.70 1.51 5.91
N GLU A 198 7.47 2.16 5.05
CA GLU A 198 6.99 3.35 4.39
C GLU A 198 5.79 2.92 3.54
N ALA A 199 4.65 3.59 3.71
CA ALA A 199 3.51 3.36 2.83
C ALA A 199 4.01 3.52 1.39
N SER A 200 3.86 2.47 0.58
CA SER A 200 4.23 2.60 -0.83
C SER A 200 3.40 3.72 -1.41
N LYS A 201 4.09 4.72 -1.95
CA LYS A 201 3.46 5.82 -2.65
C LYS A 201 3.39 5.42 -4.10
N THR A 202 2.21 4.99 -4.52
CA THR A 202 1.90 4.84 -5.94
C THR A 202 2.24 6.15 -6.66
N ILE A 203 3.07 6.04 -7.69
CA ILE A 203 3.46 7.17 -8.53
C ILE A 203 2.63 7.17 -9.79
N LEU A 204 2.57 6.06 -10.52
CA LEU A 204 1.68 5.93 -11.68
C LEU A 204 0.51 5.04 -11.33
N ASN A 205 -0.71 5.45 -11.65
CA ASN A 205 -1.91 4.69 -11.35
C ASN A 205 -2.93 4.77 -12.49
N VAL A 206 -3.92 3.88 -12.44
CA VAL A 206 -5.14 3.97 -13.26
C VAL A 206 -6.32 4.24 -12.33
N GLU A 207 -7.17 5.19 -12.69
CA GLU A 207 -8.34 5.60 -11.91
C GLU A 207 -9.58 5.62 -12.80
N PRO A 208 -10.43 4.57 -12.79
CA PRO A 208 -11.65 4.51 -13.60
C PRO A 208 -12.64 5.59 -13.14
N GLU A 209 -13.27 6.28 -14.09
CA GLU A 209 -14.32 7.26 -13.80
C GLU A 209 -15.56 6.58 -13.20
N LYS A 210 -15.78 5.31 -13.56
CA LYS A 210 -16.78 4.42 -12.95
C LYS A 210 -16.12 3.08 -12.59
N ALA A 211 -16.18 2.70 -11.32
CA ALA A 211 -15.70 1.39 -10.87
C ALA A 211 -16.61 0.23 -11.30
N LYS A 212 -17.85 0.53 -11.73
CA LYS A 212 -18.86 -0.45 -12.11
C LYS A 212 -19.58 -0.01 -13.37
N ILE A 213 -19.72 -0.92 -14.35
CA ILE A 213 -20.39 -0.68 -15.65
C ILE A 213 -21.24 -1.89 -16.06
N HIS A 214 -22.13 -1.70 -17.02
CA HIS A 214 -22.90 -2.79 -17.64
C HIS A 214 -22.14 -3.45 -18.78
N LEU A 215 -22.55 -4.66 -19.16
CA LEU A 215 -22.03 -5.31 -20.36
C LEU A 215 -22.36 -4.43 -21.59
N ASN A 216 -21.37 -4.23 -22.46
CA ASN A 216 -21.36 -3.29 -23.60
C ASN A 216 -21.28 -1.79 -23.27
N GLU A 217 -21.30 -1.39 -22.00
CA GLU A 217 -21.07 0.01 -21.61
C GLU A 217 -19.59 0.38 -21.81
N THR A 218 -19.34 1.64 -22.17
CA THR A 218 -18.00 2.22 -22.28
C THR A 218 -17.62 2.98 -21.01
N VAL A 219 -16.33 2.99 -20.69
CA VAL A 219 -15.78 3.71 -19.54
C VAL A 219 -14.41 4.29 -19.85
N SER A 220 -14.15 5.47 -19.32
CA SER A 220 -12.82 6.07 -19.29
C SER A 220 -12.12 5.78 -17.96
N ALA A 221 -10.83 5.51 -18.00
CA ALA A 221 -9.96 5.44 -16.83
C ALA A 221 -8.77 6.38 -17.00
N ASN A 222 -8.54 7.24 -16.01
CA ASN A 222 -7.43 8.18 -16.04
C ASN A 222 -6.14 7.46 -15.69
N LEU A 223 -5.13 7.52 -16.57
CA LEU A 223 -3.75 7.29 -16.18
C LEU A 223 -3.30 8.53 -15.39
N THR A 224 -2.96 8.36 -14.12
CA THR A 224 -2.56 9.45 -13.23
C THR A 224 -1.11 9.30 -12.79
N ILE A 225 -0.49 10.44 -12.47
CA ILE A 225 0.80 10.51 -11.79
C ILE A 225 0.65 11.29 -10.49
N ASP A 226 1.28 10.83 -9.41
CA ASP A 226 1.26 11.45 -8.09
C ASP A 226 2.55 11.15 -7.32
N ASN A 227 2.71 11.75 -6.13
CA ASN A 227 3.81 11.46 -5.18
C ASN A 227 5.23 11.62 -5.76
N ILE A 228 5.35 12.36 -6.85
CA ILE A 228 6.59 12.75 -7.51
C ILE A 228 6.41 14.15 -8.11
N LYS A 229 7.52 14.86 -8.28
CA LYS A 229 7.55 16.24 -8.75
C LYS A 229 8.54 16.41 -9.89
N ASP A 230 8.44 17.55 -10.56
CA ASP A 230 9.27 17.98 -11.68
C ASP A 230 9.24 17.01 -12.87
N ILE A 231 8.22 16.15 -13.02
CA ILE A 231 8.19 15.15 -14.10
C ILE A 231 7.70 15.76 -15.41
N ALA A 232 8.52 15.61 -16.45
CA ALA A 232 8.29 16.15 -17.79
C ALA A 232 7.94 15.08 -18.83
N ALA A 233 8.26 13.81 -18.59
CA ALA A 233 7.97 12.71 -19.51
C ALA A 233 7.84 11.35 -18.80
N GLU A 234 7.05 10.47 -19.41
CA GLU A 234 6.73 9.14 -18.90
C GLU A 234 6.77 8.07 -20.02
N ASP A 235 7.29 6.87 -19.73
CA ASP A 235 7.12 5.65 -20.53
C ASP A 235 6.42 4.61 -19.65
N VAL A 236 5.19 4.25 -20.02
CA VAL A 236 4.27 3.48 -19.18
C VAL A 236 3.85 2.20 -19.91
N ARG A 237 3.88 1.07 -19.20
CA ARG A 237 3.34 -0.20 -19.68
C ARG A 237 2.17 -0.65 -18.82
N ILE A 238 1.05 -0.93 -19.48
CA ILE A 238 -0.21 -1.31 -18.82
C ILE A 238 -0.64 -2.67 -19.34
N LYS A 239 -1.11 -3.54 -18.46
CA LYS A 239 -1.88 -4.73 -18.81
C LYS A 239 -3.34 -4.52 -18.47
N TYR A 240 -4.23 -5.04 -19.29
CA TYR A 240 -5.65 -5.07 -18.98
C TYR A 240 -6.24 -6.44 -19.28
N ASP A 241 -7.31 -6.80 -18.59
CA ASP A 241 -8.04 -8.04 -18.85
C ASP A 241 -8.82 -7.95 -20.17
N ASN A 242 -8.17 -8.35 -21.26
CA ASN A 242 -8.75 -8.36 -22.61
C ASN A 242 -9.85 -9.42 -22.81
N THR A 243 -10.07 -10.31 -21.85
CA THR A 243 -11.20 -11.25 -21.89
C THR A 243 -12.51 -10.58 -21.47
N LYS A 244 -12.42 -9.45 -20.75
CA LYS A 244 -13.57 -8.71 -20.22
C LYS A 244 -13.65 -7.26 -20.68
N LEU A 245 -12.53 -6.65 -21.03
CA LEU A 245 -12.46 -5.29 -21.54
C LEU A 245 -11.92 -5.27 -22.97
N GLN A 246 -12.52 -4.44 -23.81
CA GLN A 246 -11.97 -4.07 -25.10
C GLN A 246 -11.40 -2.66 -25.01
N PHE A 247 -10.12 -2.47 -25.34
CA PHE A 247 -9.52 -1.14 -25.43
C PHE A 247 -10.00 -0.41 -26.70
N LEU A 248 -10.58 0.78 -26.53
CA LEU A 248 -11.11 1.60 -27.61
C LEU A 248 -10.13 2.68 -28.08
N GLY A 249 -9.12 3.00 -27.26
CA GLY A 249 -8.14 4.03 -27.54
C GLY A 249 -7.86 4.92 -26.35
N ALA A 250 -7.06 5.95 -26.56
CA ALA A 250 -6.71 6.91 -25.52
C ALA A 250 -6.94 8.35 -26.00
N THR A 251 -7.35 9.21 -25.07
CA THR A 251 -7.62 10.62 -25.31
C THR A 251 -6.60 11.47 -24.54
N GLU A 252 -5.97 12.41 -25.23
CA GLU A 252 -5.05 13.38 -24.63
C GLU A 252 -5.79 14.29 -23.66
N VAL A 253 -5.15 14.58 -22.53
CA VAL A 253 -5.58 15.67 -21.64
C VAL A 253 -4.81 16.94 -21.98
N ASP A 254 -5.36 18.09 -21.61
CA ASP A 254 -4.69 19.35 -21.92
C ASP A 254 -3.30 19.43 -21.26
N GLY A 255 -2.36 20.08 -21.95
CA GLY A 255 -0.99 20.18 -21.49
C GLY A 255 -0.13 18.91 -21.58
N ILE A 256 -0.69 17.73 -21.85
CA ILE A 256 0.07 16.49 -22.06
C ILE A 256 -0.03 16.03 -23.52
N LYS A 257 1.05 15.46 -24.04
CA LYS A 257 1.11 14.89 -25.39
C LYS A 257 1.31 13.38 -25.32
N LEU A 258 0.47 12.62 -26.01
CA LEU A 258 0.70 11.22 -26.31
C LEU A 258 1.67 11.12 -27.49
N VAL A 259 2.94 10.89 -27.19
CA VAL A 259 4.02 10.81 -28.18
C VAL A 259 4.00 9.47 -28.91
N LYS A 260 3.74 8.38 -28.18
CA LYS A 260 3.65 7.03 -28.74
C LYS A 260 2.50 6.27 -28.10
N ASN A 261 1.70 5.64 -28.95
CA ASN A 261 0.73 4.62 -28.59
C ASN A 261 1.11 3.31 -29.29
N ASP A 262 1.68 2.36 -28.56
CA ASP A 262 1.97 1.00 -29.01
C ASP A 262 1.02 0.03 -28.29
N ALA A 263 -0.25 0.10 -28.66
CA ALA A 263 -1.32 -0.73 -28.10
C ALA A 263 -1.39 -2.08 -28.81
N LYS A 264 -1.48 -3.13 -28.00
CA LYS A 264 -1.78 -4.51 -28.38
C LYS A 264 -2.96 -4.98 -27.56
N ASP A 265 -3.57 -6.06 -28.00
CA ASP A 265 -4.64 -6.68 -27.22
C ASP A 265 -4.09 -7.16 -25.86
N GLY A 266 -4.72 -6.74 -24.78
CA GLY A 266 -4.29 -6.98 -23.39
C GLY A 266 -3.07 -6.21 -22.88
N GLU A 267 -2.31 -5.52 -23.74
CA GLU A 267 -1.08 -4.81 -23.35
C GLU A 267 -0.94 -3.46 -24.05
N LEU A 268 -0.63 -2.41 -23.29
CA LEU A 268 -0.38 -1.05 -23.81
C LEU A 268 1.03 -0.61 -23.46
N ARG A 269 1.72 0.06 -24.40
CA ARG A 269 2.88 0.90 -24.09
C ARG A 269 2.63 2.33 -24.58
N LEU A 270 2.73 3.28 -23.66
CA LEU A 270 2.42 4.69 -23.87
C LEU A 270 3.64 5.54 -23.52
N ILE A 271 4.02 6.46 -24.41
CA ILE A 271 5.06 7.46 -24.11
C ILE A 271 4.40 8.83 -24.12
N LEU A 272 4.56 9.56 -23.03
CA LEU A 272 3.91 10.83 -22.75
C LEU A 272 4.96 11.93 -22.52
N ALA A 273 4.59 13.16 -22.83
CA ALA A 273 5.41 14.33 -22.53
C ALA A 273 4.56 15.54 -22.18
N SER A 274 5.01 16.31 -21.19
CA SER A 274 4.45 17.60 -20.80
C SER A 274 4.74 18.67 -21.85
N LYS A 275 3.71 19.38 -22.30
CA LYS A 275 3.82 20.48 -23.29
C LYS A 275 4.26 21.77 -22.59
N GLY A 276 5.57 21.91 -22.37
CA GLY A 276 6.18 23.10 -21.76
C GLY A 276 6.17 23.10 -20.23
N VAL A 277 6.92 24.02 -19.63
CA VAL A 277 7.23 24.03 -18.18
C VAL A 277 6.01 24.16 -17.28
N THR A 278 4.95 24.83 -17.74
CA THR A 278 3.69 24.98 -16.97
C THR A 278 2.91 23.67 -16.84
N ASN A 279 3.27 22.66 -17.64
CA ASN A 279 2.60 21.37 -17.66
C ASN A 279 3.41 20.25 -17.02
N VAL A 280 4.62 20.53 -16.56
CA VAL A 280 5.42 19.63 -15.73
C VAL A 280 4.64 19.26 -14.46
N VAL A 281 4.79 18.02 -14.03
CA VAL A 281 4.05 17.43 -12.91
C VAL A 281 4.64 17.93 -11.59
N GLU A 282 3.88 18.77 -10.87
CA GLU A 282 4.25 19.28 -9.53
C GLU A 282 3.44 18.68 -8.38
N ALA A 283 2.31 18.07 -8.73
CA ALA A 283 1.33 17.44 -7.85
C ALA A 283 0.53 16.42 -8.65
N LYS A 284 -0.41 15.72 -8.00
CA LYS A 284 -1.29 14.75 -8.65
C LYS A 284 -1.88 15.31 -9.96
N LYS A 285 -1.69 14.58 -11.06
CA LYS A 285 -2.13 15.00 -12.39
C LYS A 285 -2.64 13.82 -13.21
N ALA A 286 -3.72 14.02 -13.94
CA ALA A 286 -4.12 13.09 -15.00
C ALA A 286 -3.21 13.30 -16.21
N LEU A 287 -2.70 12.21 -16.78
CA LEU A 287 -1.80 12.21 -17.93
C LEU A 287 -2.51 11.84 -19.23
N LEU A 288 -3.47 10.91 -19.16
CA LEU A 288 -4.19 10.40 -20.32
C LEU A 288 -5.52 9.77 -19.89
N LYS A 289 -6.54 9.82 -20.74
CA LYS A 289 -7.77 9.01 -20.57
C LYS A 289 -7.68 7.75 -21.41
N LEU A 290 -7.80 6.58 -20.78
CA LEU A 290 -7.84 5.27 -21.41
C LEU A 290 -9.30 4.85 -21.56
N ASN A 291 -9.77 4.56 -22.77
CA ASN A 291 -11.17 4.23 -23.01
C ASN A 291 -11.34 2.73 -23.22
N PHE A 292 -12.29 2.14 -22.51
CA PHE A 292 -12.59 0.71 -22.56
C PHE A 292 -14.08 0.46 -22.79
N LYS A 293 -14.42 -0.73 -23.29
CA LYS A 293 -15.77 -1.28 -23.35
C LYS A 293 -15.83 -2.59 -22.57
N GLY A 294 -16.85 -2.79 -21.73
CA GLY A 294 -17.11 -4.09 -21.11
C GLY A 294 -17.63 -5.09 -22.14
N ILE A 295 -16.95 -6.23 -22.33
CA ILE A 295 -17.30 -7.27 -23.31
C ILE A 295 -17.63 -8.62 -22.67
N ALA A 296 -17.35 -8.81 -21.38
CA ALA A 296 -17.80 -9.94 -20.59
C ALA A 296 -17.96 -9.56 -19.10
N ALA A 297 -18.91 -10.18 -18.42
CA ALA A 297 -19.19 -9.89 -17.01
C ALA A 297 -18.07 -10.32 -16.06
N GLY A 298 -17.99 -9.65 -14.91
CA GLY A 298 -17.04 -9.91 -13.83
C GLY A 298 -16.03 -8.78 -13.63
N ASP A 299 -15.07 -9.02 -12.74
CA ASP A 299 -14.02 -8.05 -12.42
C ASP A 299 -12.90 -8.10 -13.46
N ALA A 300 -12.60 -6.95 -14.03
CA ALA A 300 -11.54 -6.74 -15.00
C ALA A 300 -10.44 -5.86 -14.40
N LEU A 301 -9.20 -6.36 -14.40
CA LEU A 301 -8.04 -5.64 -13.88
C LEU A 301 -7.43 -4.76 -14.99
N VAL A 302 -7.03 -3.54 -14.63
CA VAL A 302 -6.17 -2.67 -15.42
C VAL A 302 -4.97 -2.29 -14.55
N ASP A 303 -3.78 -2.71 -14.94
CA ASP A 303 -2.58 -2.75 -14.10
C ASP A 303 -1.41 -2.03 -14.77
N VAL A 304 -0.82 -1.03 -14.10
CA VAL A 304 0.43 -0.42 -14.54
C VAL A 304 1.57 -1.35 -14.14
N THR A 305 2.08 -2.11 -15.10
CA THR A 305 3.12 -3.11 -14.82
C THR A 305 4.53 -2.53 -14.78
N LYS A 306 4.78 -1.42 -15.48
CA LYS A 306 6.07 -0.71 -15.49
C LYS A 306 5.88 0.76 -15.75
N GLY A 307 6.70 1.58 -15.10
CA GLY A 307 6.82 3.01 -15.37
C GLY A 307 8.28 3.45 -15.40
N ARG A 308 8.59 4.41 -16.27
CA ARG A 308 9.81 5.21 -16.23
C ARG A 308 9.43 6.68 -16.32
N VAL A 309 10.11 7.51 -15.55
CA VAL A 309 9.84 8.95 -15.47
C VAL A 309 11.14 9.74 -15.59
N SER A 310 11.05 10.95 -16.14
CA SER A 310 12.18 11.87 -16.21
C SER A 310 11.77 13.31 -15.88
N ASP A 311 12.68 14.05 -15.25
CA ASP A 311 12.55 15.50 -15.05
C ASP A 311 12.96 16.33 -16.28
N GLY A 312 13.56 15.69 -17.29
CA GLY A 312 14.09 16.36 -18.48
C GLY A 312 15.37 17.18 -18.23
N ILE A 313 16.01 17.04 -17.06
CA ILE A 313 17.21 17.78 -16.66
C ILE A 313 18.32 16.83 -16.20
N THR A 314 18.08 16.06 -15.12
CA THR A 314 19.11 15.22 -14.47
C THR A 314 18.62 13.85 -14.05
N MET A 315 17.32 13.69 -13.81
CA MET A 315 16.70 12.46 -13.37
C MET A 315 16.05 11.73 -14.55
N GLU A 316 16.45 10.48 -14.72
CA GLU A 316 15.64 9.45 -15.37
C GLU A 316 15.67 8.22 -14.45
N LYS A 317 14.50 7.68 -14.10
CA LYS A 317 14.45 6.49 -13.24
C LYS A 317 13.30 5.56 -13.63
N ASP A 318 13.59 4.27 -13.52
CA ASP A 318 12.56 3.25 -13.50
C ASP A 318 11.83 3.28 -12.15
N LEU A 319 10.51 3.11 -12.20
CA LEU A 319 9.67 2.93 -11.03
C LEU A 319 9.71 1.46 -10.61
N THR A 320 9.60 1.23 -9.30
CA THR A 320 9.41 -0.11 -8.73
C THR A 320 7.97 -0.57 -8.90
N ASP A 321 7.73 -1.88 -8.78
CA ASP A 321 6.38 -2.47 -8.90
C ASP A 321 5.42 -1.83 -7.89
N ASP A 322 5.84 -1.61 -6.63
CA ASP A 322 5.02 -0.98 -5.59
C ASP A 322 4.67 0.49 -5.90
N GLN A 323 5.41 1.15 -6.81
CA GLN A 323 5.14 2.52 -7.26
C GLN A 323 4.22 2.57 -8.48
N CYS A 324 3.82 1.42 -9.01
CA CYS A 324 2.87 1.30 -10.10
C CYS A 324 1.56 0.70 -9.56
N GLY A 325 0.45 1.38 -9.84
CA GLY A 325 -0.86 1.03 -9.30
C GLY A 325 -1.74 0.26 -10.29
N GLN A 326 -2.88 -0.18 -9.80
CA GLN A 326 -3.87 -0.93 -10.56
C GLN A 326 -5.28 -0.51 -10.17
N ALA A 327 -6.24 -0.77 -11.06
CA ALA A 327 -7.66 -0.60 -10.81
C ALA A 327 -8.46 -1.81 -11.24
N THR A 328 -9.60 -2.01 -10.59
CA THR A 328 -10.61 -2.99 -10.99
C THR A 328 -11.83 -2.28 -11.52
N ILE A 329 -12.34 -2.74 -12.65
CA ILE A 329 -13.63 -2.33 -13.22
C ILE A 329 -14.54 -3.56 -13.17
N THR A 330 -15.64 -3.46 -12.43
CA THR A 330 -16.64 -4.52 -12.34
C THR A 330 -17.67 -4.37 -13.47
N ILE A 331 -17.84 -5.41 -14.27
CA ILE A 331 -18.80 -5.44 -15.37
C ILE A 331 -20.00 -6.31 -14.96
N ASP A 332 -21.16 -5.70 -14.86
CA ASP A 332 -22.40 -6.42 -14.61
C ASP A 332 -22.83 -7.24 -15.83
N ASN A 333 -23.48 -8.37 -15.57
CA ASN A 333 -24.01 -9.24 -16.63
C ASN A 333 -25.29 -8.69 -17.28
N GLU A 334 -25.87 -7.64 -16.69
CA GLU A 334 -26.97 -6.91 -17.31
C GLU A 334 -26.40 -6.14 -18.50
N ALA A 335 -26.84 -6.52 -19.70
CA ALA A 335 -26.46 -5.82 -20.91
C ALA A 335 -27.10 -4.43 -20.89
N LEU A 336 -26.31 -3.43 -21.24
CA LEU A 336 -26.84 -2.11 -21.55
C LEU A 336 -27.79 -2.25 -22.76
N THR A 337 -29.08 -2.08 -22.54
CA THR A 337 -30.11 -2.10 -23.59
C THR A 337 -30.41 -0.68 -24.01
N ASP A 338 -30.09 -0.33 -25.25
CA ASP A 338 -30.46 0.94 -25.87
C ASP A 338 -31.94 0.96 -26.26
N VAL A 339 -32.53 2.15 -26.36
CA VAL A 339 -33.98 2.31 -26.50
C VAL A 339 -34.45 1.74 -27.83
N ASN A 340 -33.76 2.04 -28.93
CA ASN A 340 -34.18 1.64 -30.28
C ASN A 340 -33.54 0.34 -30.81
N LYS A 341 -32.64 -0.29 -30.03
CA LYS A 341 -31.93 -1.55 -30.34
C LYS A 341 -30.97 -1.46 -31.53
N ASP A 342 -30.45 -0.27 -31.84
CA ASP A 342 -29.39 -0.05 -32.82
C ASP A 342 -27.96 -0.12 -32.24
N GLY A 343 -27.86 -0.23 -30.90
CA GLY A 343 -26.63 -0.36 -30.15
C GLY A 343 -25.98 0.97 -29.75
N GLN A 344 -26.63 2.11 -29.94
CA GLN A 344 -26.11 3.43 -29.61
C GLN A 344 -27.17 4.32 -28.96
N PHE A 345 -26.80 5.02 -27.88
CA PHE A 345 -27.64 6.09 -27.35
C PHE A 345 -27.41 7.38 -28.14
N THR A 346 -28.46 7.85 -28.80
CA THR A 346 -28.48 9.06 -29.61
C THR A 346 -29.69 9.92 -29.25
N LEU A 347 -29.83 11.08 -29.91
CA LEU A 347 -31.02 11.91 -29.74
C LEU A 347 -32.32 11.19 -30.13
N LEU A 348 -32.25 10.16 -30.98
CA LEU A 348 -33.41 9.36 -31.36
C LEU A 348 -33.96 8.57 -30.17
N ASP A 349 -33.10 7.98 -29.35
CA ASP A 349 -33.47 7.25 -28.14
C ASP A 349 -34.19 8.16 -27.15
N LEU A 350 -33.61 9.34 -26.89
CA LEU A 350 -34.23 10.34 -26.01
C LEU A 350 -35.59 10.80 -26.56
N ALA A 351 -35.71 10.93 -27.89
CA ALA A 351 -36.96 11.33 -28.53
C ALA A 351 -38.03 10.23 -28.51
N ILE A 352 -37.64 8.95 -28.49
CA ILE A 352 -38.57 7.82 -28.36
C ILE A 352 -39.20 7.86 -26.96
N ASP A 353 -38.39 7.91 -25.91
CA ASP A 353 -38.90 7.96 -24.53
C ASP A 353 -39.66 9.26 -24.26
N GLY A 354 -39.14 10.39 -24.77
CA GLY A 354 -39.84 11.67 -24.67
C GLY A 354 -41.19 11.69 -25.39
N ARG A 355 -41.35 10.92 -26.48
CA ARG A 355 -42.64 10.76 -27.19
C ARG A 355 -43.62 9.88 -26.41
N HIS A 356 -43.11 8.87 -25.72
CA HIS A 356 -43.90 7.85 -25.02
C HIS A 356 -43.96 8.06 -23.51
N TYR A 357 -43.60 9.25 -23.03
CA TYR A 357 -43.56 9.58 -21.61
C TYR A 357 -44.88 9.26 -20.89
N SER A 358 -44.79 8.61 -19.73
CA SER A 358 -45.92 8.07 -18.94
C SER A 358 -46.74 6.94 -19.58
N GLU A 359 -46.39 6.44 -20.76
CA GLU A 359 -46.96 5.17 -21.28
C GLU A 359 -46.40 3.97 -20.51
N ASP A 360 -47.10 2.83 -20.54
CA ASP A 360 -46.59 1.58 -19.97
C ASP A 360 -45.47 1.02 -20.86
N PRO A 361 -44.22 0.89 -20.38
CA PRO A 361 -43.11 0.34 -21.16
C PRO A 361 -43.43 -1.03 -21.77
N ALA A 362 -44.22 -1.86 -21.07
CA ALA A 362 -44.59 -3.19 -21.54
C ALA A 362 -45.46 -3.17 -22.81
N SER A 363 -46.11 -2.03 -23.11
CA SER A 363 -46.89 -1.84 -24.32
C SER A 363 -46.04 -1.54 -25.56
N LEU A 364 -44.77 -1.15 -25.39
CA LEU A 364 -43.86 -0.69 -26.45
C LEU A 364 -42.78 -1.71 -26.76
N THR A 365 -43.17 -2.97 -27.02
CA THR A 365 -42.23 -4.10 -27.20
C THR A 365 -41.15 -3.91 -28.27
N GLN A 366 -41.33 -3.01 -29.24
CA GLN A 366 -40.29 -2.65 -30.20
C GLN A 366 -39.11 -1.89 -29.57
N TYR A 367 -39.32 -1.17 -28.47
CA TYR A 367 -38.33 -0.33 -27.79
C TYR A 367 -37.96 -0.87 -26.40
N ASN A 368 -36.88 -0.36 -25.81
CA ASN A 368 -36.50 -0.57 -24.41
C ASN A 368 -36.58 0.78 -23.66
N THR A 369 -37.79 1.22 -23.32
CA THR A 369 -38.06 2.57 -22.79
C THR A 369 -37.97 2.69 -21.26
N ASP A 370 -37.77 1.57 -20.54
CA ASP A 370 -37.60 1.51 -19.08
C ASP A 370 -36.11 1.31 -18.78
N ILE A 371 -35.32 2.34 -19.08
CA ILE A 371 -33.86 2.32 -18.98
C ILE A 371 -33.43 2.28 -17.51
N VAL A 372 -34.15 3.00 -16.65
CA VAL A 372 -34.03 2.92 -15.20
C VAL A 372 -35.14 2.01 -14.69
N VAL A 373 -34.90 0.69 -14.73
CA VAL A 373 -35.87 -0.39 -14.47
C VAL A 373 -36.78 -0.13 -13.25
N ASN A 374 -37.87 0.59 -13.47
CA ASN A 374 -38.84 1.04 -12.48
C ASN A 374 -40.29 0.83 -12.96
N LYS A 375 -40.46 0.31 -14.20
CA LYS A 375 -41.73 0.02 -14.88
C LYS A 375 -42.53 1.27 -15.28
N ALA A 376 -41.86 2.40 -15.44
CA ALA A 376 -42.41 3.63 -15.99
C ALA A 376 -41.50 4.15 -17.12
N ILE A 377 -42.02 5.10 -17.88
CA ILE A 377 -41.23 5.94 -18.79
C ILE A 377 -41.28 7.34 -18.19
N ASP A 378 -40.24 7.73 -17.47
CA ASP A 378 -40.24 8.94 -16.65
C ASP A 378 -38.94 9.76 -16.75
N ASP A 379 -38.79 10.74 -15.86
CA ASP A 379 -37.65 11.65 -15.87
C ASP A 379 -36.32 10.94 -15.59
N ASP A 380 -36.33 9.82 -14.86
CA ASP A 380 -35.12 9.05 -14.56
C ASP A 380 -34.59 8.38 -15.84
N ASP A 381 -35.48 7.85 -16.69
CA ASP A 381 -35.12 7.29 -18.01
C ASP A 381 -34.52 8.35 -18.93
N LEU A 382 -35.20 9.49 -19.06
CA LEU A 382 -34.74 10.60 -19.92
C LEU A 382 -33.37 11.12 -19.47
N THR A 383 -33.17 11.27 -18.17
CA THR A 383 -31.89 11.68 -17.58
C THR A 383 -30.81 10.64 -17.89
N LYS A 384 -31.11 9.36 -17.72
CA LYS A 384 -30.15 8.27 -17.96
C LYS A 384 -29.76 8.15 -19.43
N ILE A 385 -30.71 8.29 -20.34
CA ILE A 385 -30.45 8.35 -21.78
C ILE A 385 -29.54 9.54 -22.11
N GLY A 386 -29.81 10.72 -21.54
CA GLY A 386 -28.96 11.89 -21.70
C GLY A 386 -27.50 11.64 -21.27
N GLU A 387 -27.30 10.97 -20.14
CA GLU A 387 -25.96 10.54 -19.70
C GLU A 387 -25.28 9.60 -20.70
N TYR A 388 -26.00 8.58 -21.19
CA TYR A 388 -25.45 7.62 -22.15
C TYR A 388 -25.16 8.27 -23.51
N MET A 389 -25.98 9.23 -23.95
CA MET A 389 -25.73 10.03 -25.16
C MET A 389 -24.44 10.84 -25.03
N LEU A 390 -24.22 11.51 -23.90
CA LEU A 390 -23.01 12.32 -23.68
C LEU A 390 -21.74 11.46 -23.54
N ALA A 391 -21.90 10.23 -23.07
CA ALA A 391 -20.80 9.25 -23.00
C ALA A 391 -20.53 8.54 -24.34
N ASN A 392 -21.44 8.63 -25.33
CA ASN A 392 -21.30 7.98 -26.61
C ASN A 392 -20.30 8.74 -27.51
N PRO A 393 -19.10 8.18 -27.82
CA PRO A 393 -18.11 8.86 -28.63
C PRO A 393 -18.54 9.08 -30.09
N ASN A 394 -19.58 8.38 -30.57
CA ASN A 394 -20.12 8.54 -31.91
C ASN A 394 -21.23 9.60 -31.98
N TYR A 395 -21.73 10.09 -30.85
CA TYR A 395 -22.75 11.12 -30.81
C TYR A 395 -22.09 12.52 -30.86
N SER A 396 -22.14 13.15 -32.03
CA SER A 396 -21.55 14.48 -32.23
C SER A 396 -22.50 15.60 -31.77
N PRO A 397 -22.03 16.61 -31.02
CA PRO A 397 -22.83 17.78 -30.68
C PRO A 397 -23.16 18.60 -31.94
N ASN A 398 -24.21 19.43 -31.84
CA ASN A 398 -24.56 20.35 -32.93
C ASN A 398 -23.38 21.25 -33.29
N ASN A 399 -23.03 21.28 -34.58
CA ASN A 399 -21.97 22.16 -35.08
C ASN A 399 -22.33 23.61 -34.79
N VAL A 400 -21.48 24.30 -34.02
CA VAL A 400 -21.52 25.76 -33.91
C VAL A 400 -21.07 26.29 -35.27
N LYS A 401 -21.96 26.95 -35.99
CA LYS A 401 -21.64 27.61 -37.27
C LYS A 401 -20.71 28.78 -37.09
#